data_AF-A0A660Y537-F1
#
_entry.id   AF-A0A660Y537-F1
#
_cell.length_a   1.000
_cell.length_b   1.000
_cell.length_c   1.000
_cell.angle_alpha   90.00
_cell.angle_beta   90.00
_cell.angle_gamma   90.00
#
_symmetry.space_group_name_H-M   'P 1'
#
loop_
_entity.id
_entity.type
_entity.pdbx_description
1 polymer ?
#
loop_
_entity_poly.entity_id
_entity_poly.type
_entity_poly.pdbx_seq_one_letter_code
_entity_poly.pdbx_strand_id
1 'polypeptide(L)'
;ETIGGLFPQFLSFFAPDLAKDVLWDRGYELLDSELHQIASESEETTRYVDRLERLLYEEFHREGVKAMPYVTSWERIAMEKGMKKGMEKGMEKGSLEEAREMVLEALEERFGVVPPDLEEVIRGREDRDVLRKWLRLAIRVGNLEEFRKEAGV
;
A
#
# COMPACT_ATOMS: atom_id res chain seq x y z
N GLU A 1 10.20 32.43 0.19
CA GLU A 1 10.45 31.72 -1.07
C GLU A 1 10.66 30.25 -0.77
N THR A 2 10.04 29.36 -1.54
CA THR A 2 10.14 27.91 -1.33
C THR A 2 11.51 27.43 -1.83
N ILE A 3 12.16 26.52 -1.12
CA ILE A 3 13.54 26.03 -1.35
C ILE A 3 13.76 25.40 -2.75
N GLY A 4 12.70 25.06 -3.48
CA GLY A 4 12.74 24.78 -4.93
C GLY A 4 13.11 25.98 -5.83
N GLY A 5 13.36 27.16 -5.28
CA GLY A 5 13.86 28.32 -6.02
C GLY A 5 15.39 28.44 -6.03
N LEU A 6 16.09 27.69 -5.16
CA LEU A 6 17.54 27.85 -4.90
C LEU A 6 18.42 26.80 -5.59
N PHE A 7 17.83 25.70 -6.07
CA PHE A 7 18.55 24.64 -6.76
C PHE A 7 19.25 25.11 -8.06
N PRO A 8 18.68 26.01 -8.88
CA PRO A 8 19.38 26.55 -10.05
C PRO A 8 20.65 27.33 -9.67
N GLN A 9 20.58 28.15 -8.61
CA GLN A 9 21.72 28.91 -8.09
C GLN A 9 22.78 27.97 -7.50
N PHE A 10 22.34 26.91 -6.82
CA PHE A 10 23.21 25.87 -6.29
C PHE A 10 23.97 25.15 -7.41
N LEU A 11 23.27 24.62 -8.43
CA LEU A 11 23.90 23.95 -9.56
C LEU A 11 24.79 24.91 -10.35
N SER A 12 24.40 26.17 -10.51
CA SER A 12 25.26 27.17 -11.16
C SER A 12 26.55 27.43 -10.40
N PHE A 13 26.60 27.23 -9.08
CA PHE A 13 27.81 27.44 -8.27
C PHE A 13 28.72 26.21 -8.27
N PHE A 14 28.15 25.00 -8.14
CA PHE A 14 28.94 23.77 -7.98
C PHE A 14 29.13 22.96 -9.28
N ALA A 15 28.22 23.09 -10.25
CA ALA A 15 28.24 22.39 -11.53
C ALA A 15 27.80 23.33 -12.68
N PRO A 16 28.57 24.40 -12.95
CA PRO A 16 28.16 25.50 -13.83
C PRO A 16 27.90 25.07 -15.27
N ASP A 17 28.56 24.01 -15.76
CA ASP A 17 28.34 23.50 -17.11
C ASP A 17 27.05 22.68 -17.19
N LEU A 18 26.77 21.84 -16.18
CA LEU A 18 25.50 21.12 -16.08
C LEU A 18 24.32 22.09 -15.95
N ALA A 19 24.46 23.16 -15.18
CA ALA A 19 23.41 24.15 -14.99
C ALA A 19 22.98 24.86 -16.28
N LYS A 20 23.87 24.98 -17.28
CA LYS A 20 23.56 25.59 -18.59
C LYS A 20 22.76 24.66 -19.49
N ASP A 21 22.92 23.36 -19.31
CA ASP A 21 22.28 22.34 -20.15
C ASP A 21 20.88 21.92 -19.65
N VAL A 22 20.52 22.34 -18.44
CA VAL A 22 19.20 22.08 -17.85
C VAL A 22 18.15 23.05 -18.39
N LEU A 23 17.05 22.51 -18.91
CA LEU A 23 15.91 23.30 -19.43
C LEU A 23 14.97 23.75 -18.29
N TRP A 24 15.38 24.77 -17.55
CA TRP A 24 14.68 25.30 -16.36
C TRP A 24 13.23 25.76 -16.61
N ASP A 25 12.93 26.25 -17.81
CA ASP A 25 11.60 26.77 -18.18
C ASP A 25 10.49 25.70 -18.19
N ARG A 26 10.85 24.41 -18.15
CA ARG A 26 9.87 23.31 -18.11
C ARG A 26 9.48 22.88 -16.69
N GLY A 27 10.07 23.50 -15.66
CA GLY A 27 9.99 23.01 -14.29
C GLY A 27 10.87 21.76 -14.10
N TYR A 28 11.29 21.51 -12.87
CA TYR A 28 12.11 20.35 -12.52
C TYR A 28 11.59 19.69 -11.24
N GLU A 29 11.62 18.36 -11.20
CA GLU A 29 11.38 17.56 -10.00
C GLU A 29 12.71 16.94 -9.57
N LEU A 30 13.11 17.17 -8.31
CA LEU A 30 14.33 16.63 -7.75
C LEU A 30 14.16 15.14 -7.48
N LEU A 31 14.81 14.29 -8.29
CA LEU A 31 14.89 12.85 -8.07
C LEU A 31 15.95 12.54 -7.01
N ASP A 32 15.56 12.66 -5.75
CA ASP A 32 16.45 12.56 -4.58
C ASP A 32 16.96 11.13 -4.27
N SER A 33 16.77 10.16 -5.16
CA SER A 33 17.13 8.75 -4.89
C SER A 33 17.73 7.97 -6.06
N GLU A 34 17.93 8.64 -7.20
CA GLU A 34 18.71 8.07 -8.31
C GLU A 34 20.13 8.62 -8.39
N LEU A 35 20.45 9.66 -7.59
CA LEU A 35 21.80 10.21 -7.50
C LEU A 35 22.82 9.16 -7.02
N HIS A 36 22.52 8.30 -6.03
CA HIS A 36 23.44 7.23 -5.61
C HIS A 36 23.57 6.09 -6.63
N GLN A 37 22.53 5.80 -7.43
CA GLN A 37 22.63 4.79 -8.49
C GLN A 37 23.49 5.30 -9.65
N ILE A 38 23.31 6.57 -10.03
CA ILE A 38 24.16 7.27 -11.02
C ILE A 38 25.58 7.49 -10.47
N ALA A 39 25.71 7.81 -9.19
CA ALA A 39 26.99 8.03 -8.51
C ALA A 39 27.77 6.75 -8.20
N SER A 40 27.14 5.58 -8.36
CA SER A 40 27.80 4.29 -8.11
C SER A 40 28.98 4.01 -9.05
N GLU A 41 29.12 4.80 -10.13
CA GLU A 41 30.21 4.70 -11.09
C GLU A 41 31.53 5.34 -10.60
N SER A 42 31.52 6.18 -9.55
CA SER A 42 32.76 6.72 -8.98
C SER A 42 32.69 7.06 -7.48
N GLU A 43 33.78 6.79 -6.75
CA GLU A 43 33.89 7.16 -5.32
C GLU A 43 33.75 8.67 -5.09
N GLU A 44 34.12 9.49 -6.08
CA GLU A 44 34.06 10.94 -6.00
C GLU A 44 32.61 11.44 -6.10
N THR A 45 31.80 10.84 -6.98
CA THR A 45 30.39 11.17 -7.12
C THR A 45 29.61 10.74 -5.88
N THR A 46 29.93 9.59 -5.28
CA THR A 46 29.27 9.14 -4.04
C THR A 46 29.56 10.10 -2.88
N ARG A 47 30.83 10.50 -2.69
CA ARG A 47 31.22 11.49 -1.66
C ARG A 47 30.58 12.86 -1.90
N TYR A 48 30.35 13.22 -3.16
CA TYR A 48 29.68 14.46 -3.51
C TYR A 48 28.21 14.41 -3.09
N VAL A 49 27.48 13.33 -3.42
CA VAL A 49 26.08 13.15 -3.03
C VAL A 49 25.93 13.14 -1.50
N ASP A 50 26.78 12.43 -0.77
CA ASP A 50 26.75 12.42 0.70
C ASP A 50 26.98 13.82 1.30
N ARG A 51 27.83 14.64 0.66
CA ARG A 51 28.08 16.02 1.09
C ARG A 51 26.87 16.91 0.83
N LEU A 52 26.18 16.71 -0.31
CA LEU A 52 24.95 17.43 -0.64
C LEU A 52 23.85 17.14 0.38
N GLU A 53 23.62 15.86 0.70
CA GLU A 53 22.63 15.44 1.69
C GLU A 53 22.90 16.08 3.05
N ARG A 54 24.17 16.10 3.47
CA ARG A 54 24.59 16.69 4.74
C ARG A 54 24.37 18.21 4.79
N LEU A 55 24.68 18.93 3.71
CA LEU A 55 24.51 20.38 3.63
C LEU A 55 23.04 20.79 3.60
N LEU A 56 22.21 20.05 2.87
CA LEU A 56 20.76 20.25 2.86
C LEU A 56 20.18 20.05 4.26
N TYR A 57 20.54 18.96 4.93
CA TYR A 57 20.08 18.67 6.29
C TYR A 57 20.43 19.78 7.29
N GLU A 58 21.65 20.33 7.22
CA GLU A 58 22.09 21.42 8.10
C GLU A 58 21.33 22.73 7.83
N GLU A 59 21.04 23.07 6.56
CA GLU A 59 20.32 24.30 6.20
C GLU A 59 18.84 24.24 6.62
N PHE A 60 18.17 23.10 6.42
CA PHE A 60 16.80 22.89 6.88
C PHE A 60 16.66 23.00 8.40
N HIS A 61 17.66 22.54 9.15
CA HIS A 61 17.68 22.65 10.61
C HIS A 61 17.84 24.10 11.09
N ARG A 62 18.54 24.94 10.33
CA ARG A 62 18.77 26.35 10.65
C ARG A 62 17.50 27.19 10.47
N GLU A 63 16.69 26.89 9.46
CA GLU A 63 15.47 27.65 9.16
C GLU A 63 14.24 27.25 10.01
N GLY A 64 14.38 26.33 10.97
CA GLY A 64 13.28 25.92 11.86
C GLY A 64 12.13 25.21 11.15
N VAL A 65 12.30 24.90 9.86
CA VAL A 65 11.45 23.99 9.12
C VAL A 65 11.66 22.62 9.77
N LYS A 66 10.65 22.10 10.46
CA LYS A 66 10.64 20.68 10.85
C LYS A 66 10.91 19.91 9.56
N ALA A 67 12.11 19.36 9.45
CA ALA A 67 12.47 18.48 8.36
C ALA A 67 11.33 17.48 8.23
N MET A 68 10.53 17.58 7.16
CA MET A 68 9.85 16.39 6.70
C MET A 68 11.01 15.50 6.27
N PRO A 69 11.34 14.45 7.04
CA PRO A 69 12.47 13.62 6.67
C PRO A 69 12.06 13.01 5.35
N TYR A 70 12.82 13.34 4.31
CA TYR A 70 13.12 12.50 3.16
C TYR A 70 12.56 11.10 3.35
N VAL A 71 11.31 10.90 2.94
CA VAL A 71 10.86 9.56 2.64
C VAL A 71 11.59 9.29 1.35
N THR A 72 12.68 8.54 1.42
CA THR A 72 13.36 8.07 0.21
C THR A 72 12.27 7.50 -0.71
N SER A 73 12.32 7.75 -2.01
CA SER A 73 11.23 7.33 -2.93
C SER A 73 10.83 5.87 -2.70
N TRP A 74 11.79 5.03 -2.32
CA TRP A 74 11.62 3.64 -1.91
C TRP A 74 10.80 3.44 -0.63
N GLU A 75 11.02 4.20 0.45
CA GLU A 75 10.19 4.14 1.66
C GLU A 75 8.75 4.55 1.37
N ARG A 76 8.53 5.54 0.50
CA ARG A 76 7.18 6.00 0.13
C ARG A 76 6.45 4.91 -0.64
N ILE A 77 7.13 4.35 -1.64
CA ILE A 77 6.62 3.24 -2.44
C ILE A 77 6.37 2.00 -1.56
N ALA A 78 7.25 1.71 -0.59
CA ALA A 78 7.11 0.59 0.32
C ALA A 78 5.92 0.78 1.29
N MET A 79 5.75 1.98 1.84
CA MET A 79 4.61 2.34 2.68
C MET A 79 3.30 2.28 1.90
N GLU A 80 3.24 2.86 0.70
CA GLU A 80 2.05 2.85 -0.14
C GLU A 80 1.68 1.41 -0.56
N LYS A 81 2.66 0.62 -1.00
CA LYS A 81 2.45 -0.81 -1.29
C LYS A 81 2.01 -1.60 -0.05
N GLY A 82 2.60 -1.32 1.10
CA GLY A 82 2.25 -1.95 2.38
C GLY A 82 0.81 -1.63 2.80
N MET A 83 0.41 -0.35 2.73
CA MET A 83 -0.94 0.10 3.00
C MET A 83 -1.94 -0.49 2.02
N LYS A 84 -1.66 -0.44 0.71
CA LYS A 84 -2.53 -1.00 -0.33
C LYS A 84 -2.75 -2.49 -0.12
N LYS A 85 -1.67 -3.25 0.13
CA LYS A 85 -1.74 -4.69 0.40
C LYS A 85 -2.47 -5.00 1.71
N GLY A 86 -2.28 -4.18 2.74
CA GLY A 86 -3.00 -4.31 4.01
C GLY A 86 -4.50 -4.07 3.85
N MET A 87 -4.88 -3.03 3.13
CA MET A 87 -6.27 -2.69 2.84
C MET A 87 -6.95 -3.74 1.96
N GLU A 88 -6.28 -4.21 0.91
CA GLU A 88 -6.76 -5.28 0.03
C GLU A 88 -7.03 -6.57 0.82
N LYS A 89 -6.05 -7.03 1.62
CA LYS A 89 -6.23 -8.19 2.50
C LYS A 89 -7.34 -7.98 3.53
N GLY A 90 -7.46 -6.77 4.08
CA GLY A 90 -8.51 -6.42 5.03
C GLY A 90 -9.90 -6.49 4.40
N MET A 91 -10.05 -5.97 3.17
CA MET A 91 -11.29 -6.06 2.41
C MET A 91 -11.63 -7.48 2.00
N GLU A 92 -10.65 -8.25 1.53
CA GLU A 92 -10.86 -9.66 1.16
C GLU A 92 -11.32 -10.49 2.36
N LYS A 93 -10.61 -10.34 3.50
CA LYS A 93 -11.01 -11.00 4.75
C LYS A 93 -12.39 -10.54 5.21
N GLY A 94 -12.66 -9.23 5.25
CA GLY A 94 -13.96 -8.70 5.66
C GLY A 94 -15.10 -9.21 4.77
N SER A 95 -14.89 -9.26 3.46
CA SER A 95 -15.87 -9.77 2.52
C SER A 95 -16.10 -11.28 2.66
N LEU A 96 -15.11 -12.06 3.08
CA LEU A 96 -15.26 -13.49 3.38
C LEU A 96 -16.03 -13.70 4.67
N GLU A 97 -15.67 -12.99 5.74
CA GLU A 97 -16.41 -13.05 7.01
C GLU A 97 -17.88 -12.66 6.81
N GLU A 98 -18.15 -11.58 6.07
CA GLU A 98 -19.52 -11.17 5.78
C GLU A 98 -20.29 -12.22 4.96
N ALA A 99 -19.63 -12.88 4.01
CA ALA A 99 -20.26 -13.99 3.27
C ALA A 99 -20.58 -15.19 4.16
N ARG A 100 -19.77 -15.47 5.19
CA ARG A 100 -20.03 -16.52 6.19
C ARG A 100 -21.22 -16.14 7.07
N GLU A 101 -21.20 -14.94 7.63
CA GLU A 101 -22.27 -14.42 8.48
C GLU A 101 -23.60 -14.42 7.74
N MET A 102 -23.66 -13.98 6.48
CA MET A 102 -24.90 -14.04 5.69
C MET A 102 -25.45 -15.48 5.54
N VAL A 103 -24.57 -16.48 5.35
CA VAL A 103 -25.01 -17.89 5.24
C VAL A 103 -25.56 -18.38 6.57
N LEU A 104 -24.86 -18.09 7.67
CA LEU A 104 -25.28 -18.48 9.01
C LEU A 104 -26.61 -17.82 9.37
N GLU A 105 -26.73 -16.50 9.16
CA GLU A 105 -27.96 -15.74 9.39
C GLU A 105 -29.14 -16.31 8.59
N ALA A 106 -28.93 -16.63 7.31
CA ALA A 106 -29.99 -17.23 6.49
C ALA A 106 -30.41 -18.64 6.98
N LEU A 107 -29.47 -19.43 7.47
CA LEU A 107 -29.76 -20.75 8.05
C LEU A 107 -30.45 -20.61 9.41
N GLU A 108 -30.01 -19.67 10.25
CA GLU A 108 -30.60 -19.38 11.56
C GLU A 108 -32.03 -18.87 11.45
N GLU A 109 -32.28 -17.92 10.54
CA GLU A 109 -33.61 -17.35 10.33
C GLU A 109 -34.61 -18.40 9.81
N ARG A 110 -34.17 -19.33 8.96
CA ARG A 110 -35.07 -20.33 8.35
C ARG A 110 -35.23 -21.60 9.17
N PHE A 111 -34.19 -22.05 9.85
CA PHE A 111 -34.14 -23.36 10.48
C PHE A 111 -33.87 -23.32 11.98
N GLY A 112 -33.66 -22.13 12.56
CA GLY A 112 -33.29 -21.95 13.96
C GLY A 112 -31.81 -22.29 14.20
N VAL A 113 -31.48 -22.76 15.41
CA VAL A 113 -30.09 -22.99 15.83
C VAL A 113 -29.33 -23.85 14.81
N VAL A 114 -28.27 -23.29 14.24
CA VAL A 114 -27.38 -24.00 13.32
C VAL A 114 -26.52 -24.99 14.12
N PRO A 115 -26.45 -26.27 13.71
CA PRO A 115 -25.59 -27.24 14.38
C PRO A 115 -24.12 -26.80 14.37
N PRO A 116 -23.38 -26.94 15.51
CA PRO A 116 -22.00 -26.44 15.63
C PRO A 116 -21.04 -27.01 14.58
N ASP A 117 -21.24 -28.26 14.16
CA ASP A 117 -20.44 -28.91 13.11
C ASP A 117 -20.61 -28.22 11.75
N LEU A 118 -21.81 -27.75 11.43
CA LEU A 118 -22.08 -27.03 10.20
C LEU A 118 -21.53 -25.58 10.26
N GLU A 119 -21.63 -24.94 11.42
CA GLU A 119 -21.06 -23.62 11.66
C GLU A 119 -19.53 -23.62 11.46
N GLU A 120 -18.84 -24.62 11.99
CA GLU A 120 -17.40 -24.79 11.78
C GLU A 120 -17.03 -24.97 10.30
N VAL A 121 -17.82 -25.74 9.53
CA VAL A 121 -17.60 -25.92 8.09
C VAL A 121 -17.78 -24.60 7.30
N ILE A 122 -18.77 -23.79 7.67
CA ILE A 122 -19.02 -22.48 7.05
C ILE A 122 -17.89 -21.50 7.39
N ARG A 123 -17.49 -21.42 8.66
CA ARG A 123 -16.38 -20.57 9.10
C ARG A 123 -15.03 -21.02 8.54
N GLY A 124 -14.84 -22.31 8.32
CA GLY A 124 -13.63 -22.87 7.70
C GLY A 124 -13.54 -22.62 6.20
N ARG A 125 -14.59 -22.14 5.54
CA ARG A 125 -14.60 -21.96 4.08
C ARG A 125 -13.91 -20.66 3.68
N GLU A 126 -12.87 -20.77 2.84
CA GLU A 126 -12.10 -19.61 2.32
C GLU A 126 -12.56 -19.16 0.91
N ASP A 127 -13.46 -19.91 0.29
CA ASP A 127 -13.97 -19.61 -1.05
C ASP A 127 -15.30 -18.84 -0.97
N ARG A 128 -15.25 -17.55 -1.32
CA ARG A 128 -16.41 -16.65 -1.33
C ARG A 128 -17.51 -17.10 -2.28
N ASP A 129 -17.17 -17.69 -3.42
CA ASP A 129 -18.16 -18.11 -4.41
C ASP A 129 -18.93 -19.34 -3.93
N VAL A 130 -18.25 -20.23 -3.19
CA VAL A 130 -18.90 -21.34 -2.49
C VAL A 130 -19.86 -20.81 -1.43
N LEU A 131 -19.43 -19.86 -0.58
CA LEU A 131 -20.30 -19.24 0.42
C LEU A 131 -21.53 -18.56 -0.22
N ARG A 132 -21.35 -17.88 -1.36
CA ARG A 132 -22.47 -17.27 -2.10
C ARG A 132 -23.41 -18.29 -2.75
N LYS A 133 -22.92 -19.48 -3.11
CA LYS A 133 -23.78 -20.60 -3.53
C LYS A 133 -24.54 -21.15 -2.34
N TRP A 134 -23.88 -21.36 -1.21
CA TRP A 134 -24.49 -21.80 0.04
C TRP A 134 -25.57 -20.84 0.52
N LEU A 135 -25.36 -19.53 0.46
CA LEU A 135 -26.40 -18.55 0.79
C LEU A 135 -27.66 -18.76 -0.06
N ARG A 136 -27.51 -18.98 -1.36
CA ARG A 136 -28.63 -19.25 -2.27
C ARG A 136 -29.31 -20.59 -1.98
N LEU A 137 -28.53 -21.62 -1.60
CA LEU A 137 -29.06 -22.92 -1.19
C LEU A 137 -29.83 -22.80 0.12
N ALA A 138 -29.28 -22.08 1.09
CA ALA A 138 -29.85 -21.83 2.40
C ALA A 138 -31.21 -21.17 2.30
N ILE A 139 -31.49 -20.35 1.27
CA ILE A 139 -32.79 -19.72 1.01
C ILE A 139 -33.77 -20.64 0.23
N ARG A 140 -33.27 -21.66 -0.48
CA ARG A 140 -34.08 -22.51 -1.36
C ARG A 140 -34.57 -23.80 -0.70
N VAL A 141 -33.69 -24.49 0.02
CA VAL A 141 -33.94 -25.82 0.58
C VAL A 141 -35.01 -25.81 1.66
N GLY A 142 -35.66 -26.93 1.94
CA GLY A 142 -36.74 -27.03 2.93
C GLY A 142 -36.25 -27.25 4.37
N ASN A 143 -35.04 -27.75 4.57
CA ASN A 143 -34.47 -28.09 5.88
C ASN A 143 -32.94 -28.21 5.84
N LEU A 144 -32.31 -28.39 7.01
CA LEU A 144 -30.86 -28.52 7.17
C LEU A 144 -30.26 -29.80 6.56
N GLU A 145 -30.99 -30.92 6.53
CA GLU A 145 -30.47 -32.15 5.91
C GLU A 145 -30.32 -32.01 4.40
N GLU A 146 -31.31 -31.38 3.75
CA GLU A 146 -31.27 -31.09 2.32
C GLU A 146 -30.15 -30.09 1.99
N PHE A 147 -29.96 -29.06 2.83
CA PHE A 147 -28.84 -28.15 2.69
C PHE A 147 -27.50 -28.88 2.73
N ARG A 148 -27.25 -29.72 3.74
CA ARG A 148 -26.02 -30.52 3.90
C ARG A 148 -25.74 -31.36 2.67
N LYS A 149 -26.75 -32.09 2.20
CA LYS A 149 -26.67 -32.94 1.02
C LYS A 149 -26.30 -32.15 -0.25
N GLU A 150 -26.92 -31.00 -0.50
CA GLU A 150 -26.64 -30.19 -1.70
C GLU A 150 -25.34 -29.39 -1.60
N ALA A 151 -24.98 -28.92 -0.40
CA ALA A 151 -23.74 -28.22 -0.13
C ALA A 151 -22.52 -29.17 -0.11
N GLY A 152 -22.74 -30.48 0.04
CA GLY A 152 -21.71 -31.51 0.09
C GLY A 152 -20.93 -31.50 1.41
N VAL A 153 -21.63 -31.20 2.52
CA VAL A 153 -21.07 -31.02 3.86
C VAL A 153 -21.82 -31.83 4.91
#